data_AF-A0A8J7ZBJ5-F1
#
_entry.id   AF-A0A8J7ZBJ5-F1
#
_cell.length_a   1.000
_cell.length_b   1.000
_cell.length_c   1.000
_cell.angle_alpha   90.00
_cell.angle_beta   90.00
_cell.angle_gamma   90.00
#
_symmetry.space_group_name_H-M   'P 1'
#
loop_
_entity.id
_entity.type
_entity.pdbx_description
1 polymer ?
#
loop_
_entity_poly.entity_id
_entity_poly.type
_entity_poly.pdbx_seq_one_letter_code
_entity_poly.pdbx_strand_id
1 'polypeptide(L)'
;MVEPPRLRVQFDAREKIIPIIFDKYCKGKFTLEIIPPEKEDDPKPGPIPRPTFRVLDKSCDLLAHFNPWGGAKCHDKDFIDTFELMKKDIEKAAQDALDEFTRI
;
A
#
# COMPACT_ATOMS: atom_id res chain seq x y z
N MET A 1 -21.76 -2.30 -4.52
CA MET A 1 -21.62 -1.02 -3.80
C MET A 1 -20.53 -0.23 -4.49
N VAL A 2 -20.75 1.03 -4.87
CA VAL A 2 -19.70 1.85 -5.52
C VAL A 2 -18.82 2.48 -4.43
N GLU A 3 -17.50 2.36 -4.57
CA GLU A 3 -16.53 2.96 -3.66
C GLU A 3 -16.72 4.50 -3.60
N PRO A 4 -16.89 5.10 -2.41
CA PRO A 4 -17.02 6.54 -2.27
C PRO A 4 -15.84 7.29 -2.91
N PRO A 5 -16.04 8.39 -3.67
CA PRO A 5 -14.97 9.10 -4.37
C PRO A 5 -13.78 9.49 -3.48
N ARG A 6 -14.05 9.94 -2.25
CA ARG A 6 -13.01 10.29 -1.27
C ARG A 6 -12.12 9.10 -0.90
N LEU A 7 -12.72 7.92 -0.68
CA LEU A 7 -11.97 6.71 -0.35
C LEU A 7 -11.17 6.22 -1.56
N ARG A 8 -11.76 6.29 -2.75
CA ARG A 8 -11.08 5.94 -4.00
C ARG A 8 -9.81 6.75 -4.21
N VAL A 9 -9.87 8.08 -4.01
CA VAL A 9 -8.68 8.95 -4.12
C VAL A 9 -7.58 8.53 -3.17
N GLN A 10 -7.92 8.24 -1.90
CA GLN A 10 -6.93 7.79 -0.92
C GLN A 10 -6.33 6.42 -1.30
N PHE A 11 -7.16 5.48 -1.77
CA PHE A 11 -6.68 4.16 -2.17
C PHE A 11 -5.80 4.22 -3.42
N ASP A 12 -6.20 4.99 -4.43
CA ASP A 12 -5.42 5.24 -5.65
C ASP A 12 -4.07 5.90 -5.28
N ALA A 13 -4.07 6.84 -4.33
CA ALA A 13 -2.85 7.47 -3.82
C ALA A 13 -1.93 6.47 -3.12
N ARG A 14 -2.46 5.61 -2.23
CA ARG A 14 -1.69 4.56 -1.56
C ARG A 14 -1.09 3.58 -2.58
N GLU A 15 -1.89 3.08 -3.51
CA GLU A 15 -1.45 2.14 -4.55
C GLU A 15 -0.28 2.70 -5.38
N LYS A 16 -0.36 3.98 -5.73
CA LYS A 16 0.71 4.67 -6.47
C LYS A 16 1.96 4.92 -5.62
N ILE A 17 1.80 5.30 -4.35
CA ILE A 17 2.92 5.79 -3.53
C ILE A 17 3.70 4.67 -2.83
N ILE A 18 3.07 3.53 -2.52
CA ILE A 18 3.72 2.39 -1.86
C ILE A 18 5.04 1.97 -2.56
N PRO A 19 5.09 1.72 -3.89
CA PRO A 19 6.35 1.34 -4.54
C PRO A 19 7.40 2.46 -4.53
N ILE A 20 6.98 3.73 -4.57
CA ILE A 20 7.89 4.89 -4.52
C ILE A 20 8.52 5.00 -3.12
N ILE A 21 7.72 4.82 -2.08
CA ILE A 21 8.19 4.85 -0.69
C ILE A 21 9.06 3.64 -0.38
N PHE A 22 8.72 2.46 -0.91
CA PHE A 22 9.61 1.32 -0.86
C PHE A 22 10.97 1.65 -1.46
N ASP A 23 11.03 2.22 -2.67
CA ASP A 23 12.28 2.59 -3.31
C ASP A 23 13.08 3.62 -2.47
N LYS A 24 12.40 4.53 -1.77
CA LYS A 24 13.03 5.52 -0.90
C LYS A 24 13.72 4.89 0.32
N TYR A 25 13.10 3.90 0.96
CA TYR A 25 13.58 3.36 2.24
C TYR A 25 14.32 2.02 2.12
N CYS A 26 14.01 1.23 1.10
CA CYS A 26 14.32 -0.20 1.04
C CYS A 26 15.18 -0.60 -0.16
N LYS A 27 15.38 0.30 -1.14
CA LYS A 27 16.09 0.00 -2.39
C LYS A 27 17.48 -0.58 -2.15
N GLY A 28 17.76 -1.72 -2.79
CA GLY A 28 19.03 -2.43 -2.71
C GLY A 28 19.23 -3.28 -1.45
N LYS A 29 18.31 -3.23 -0.48
CA LYS A 29 18.35 -4.06 0.74
C LYS A 29 17.29 -5.14 0.77
N PHE A 30 16.09 -4.81 0.27
CA PHE A 30 14.91 -5.65 0.31
C PHE A 30 14.30 -5.77 -1.09
N THR A 31 13.34 -6.68 -1.23
CA THR A 31 12.58 -6.90 -2.46
C THR A 31 11.13 -6.51 -2.25
N LEU A 32 10.52 -5.83 -3.22
CA LEU A 32 9.09 -5.57 -3.25
C LEU A 32 8.41 -6.58 -4.18
N GLU A 33 7.55 -7.40 -3.62
CA GLU A 33 6.66 -8.29 -4.36
C GLU A 33 5.26 -7.65 -4.45
N ILE A 34 4.72 -7.57 -5.66
CA ILE A 34 3.37 -7.05 -5.92
C ILE A 34 2.47 -8.23 -6.26
N ILE A 35 1.55 -8.55 -5.35
CA ILE A 35 0.53 -9.57 -5.55
C ILE A 35 -0.69 -8.89 -6.18
N PRO A 36 -1.06 -9.20 -7.44
CA PRO A 36 -2.26 -8.65 -8.05
C PRO A 36 -3.51 -9.11 -7.29
N PRO A 37 -4.60 -8.33 -7.31
CA PRO A 37 -5.87 -8.79 -6.74
C PRO A 37 -6.32 -10.07 -7.46
N GLU A 38 -6.92 -10.99 -6.70
CA GLU A 38 -7.56 -12.17 -7.30
C GLU A 38 -8.63 -11.72 -8.29
N LYS A 39 -8.59 -12.30 -9.51
CA LYS A 39 -9.64 -12.08 -10.50
C LYS A 39 -10.82 -12.98 -10.14
N GLU A 40 -11.94 -12.39 -9.74
CA GLU A 40 -13.20 -13.12 -9.68
C GLU A 40 -13.78 -13.24 -11.10
N ASP A 41 -14.08 -14.46 -11.56
CA ASP A 41 -14.72 -14.72 -12.86
C ASP A 41 -16.15 -14.13 -12.94
N ASP A 42 -16.77 -13.87 -11.78
CA ASP A 42 -18.07 -13.21 -11.63
C ASP A 42 -17.96 -12.10 -10.56
N PRO A 43 -17.56 -10.88 -10.94
CA PRO A 43 -17.24 -9.82 -10.00
C PRO A 43 -18.50 -9.38 -9.26
N LYS A 44 -18.55 -9.65 -7.95
CA LYS A 44 -19.65 -9.17 -7.11
C LYS A 44 -19.57 -7.64 -6.98
N PRO A 45 -20.71 -6.94 -6.82
CA PRO A 45 -20.71 -5.49 -6.63
C PRO A 45 -20.00 -5.09 -5.32
N GLY A 46 -18.72 -4.74 -5.39
CA GLY A 46 -17.89 -4.43 -4.23
C GLY A 46 -16.86 -3.32 -4.48
N PRO A 47 -15.97 -3.07 -3.51
CA PRO A 47 -14.82 -2.19 -3.67
C PRO A 47 -13.96 -2.64 -4.86
N ILE A 48 -13.26 -1.68 -5.47
CA ILE A 48 -12.33 -2.00 -6.57
C ILE A 48 -11.23 -2.91 -6.01
N PRO A 49 -10.99 -4.10 -6.60
CA PRO A 49 -9.90 -4.98 -6.17
C PRO A 49 -8.54 -4.28 -6.27
N ARG A 50 -7.71 -4.38 -5.23
CA ARG A 50 -6.40 -3.72 -5.12
C ARG A 50 -5.28 -4.74 -4.95
N PRO A 51 -4.06 -4.46 -5.44
CA PRO A 51 -2.91 -5.31 -5.18
C PRO A 51 -2.49 -5.29 -3.71
N THR A 52 -1.77 -6.32 -3.28
CA THR A 52 -1.06 -6.35 -1.99
C THR A 52 0.44 -6.26 -2.25
N PHE A 53 1.11 -5.38 -1.50
CA PHE A 53 2.55 -5.15 -1.62
C PHE A 53 3.25 -5.83 -0.45
N ARG A 54 4.15 -6.77 -0.74
CA ARG A 54 4.94 -7.49 0.26
C ARG A 54 6.38 -7.04 0.19
N VAL A 55 6.97 -6.78 1.35
CA VAL A 55 8.39 -6.50 1.51
C VAL A 55 9.07 -7.77 1.97
N LEU A 56 10.02 -8.25 1.17
CA LEU A 56 10.76 -9.48 1.41
C LEU A 56 12.22 -9.17 1.70
N ASP A 57 12.84 -9.97 2.56
CA ASP A 57 14.28 -9.92 2.80
C ASP A 57 15.07 -10.65 1.69
N LYS A 58 16.38 -10.82 1.89
CA LYS A 58 17.25 -11.54 0.95
C LYS A 58 16.99 -13.05 0.89
N SER A 59 16.39 -13.60 1.94
CA SER A 59 16.00 -15.01 2.08
C SER A 59 14.60 -15.27 1.51
N CYS A 60 13.93 -14.23 1.01
CA CYS A 60 12.52 -14.21 0.61
C CYS A 60 11.52 -14.37 1.78
N ASP A 61 11.96 -14.11 3.01
CA ASP A 61 11.09 -14.06 4.18
C ASP A 61 10.27 -12.77 4.19
N LEU A 62 9.01 -12.89 4.61
CA LEU A 62 8.08 -11.77 4.64
C LEU A 62 8.37 -10.86 5.83
N LEU A 63 8.85 -9.65 5.56
CA LEU A 63 9.10 -8.63 6.58
C LEU A 63 7.85 -7.82 6.90
N ALA A 64 7.14 -7.37 5.87
CA ALA A 64 5.92 -6.57 6.02
C ALA A 64 5.02 -6.68 4.78
N HIS A 65 3.76 -6.27 4.93
CA HIS A 65 2.89 -6.01 3.79
C HIS A 65 2.10 -4.71 3.94
N PHE A 66 1.75 -4.13 2.81
CA PHE A 66 0.93 -2.94 2.66
C PHE A 66 -0.21 -3.21 1.67
N ASN A 67 -1.39 -2.68 1.97
CA ASN A 67 -2.57 -2.77 1.15
C ASN A 67 -3.14 -1.35 0.92
N PRO A 68 -3.49 -0.97 -0.32
CA PRO A 68 -4.07 0.33 -0.63
C PRO A 68 -5.35 0.69 0.13
N TRP A 69 -6.08 -0.29 0.66
CA TRP A 69 -7.22 -0.06 1.55
C TRP A 69 -6.83 0.49 2.94
N GLY A 70 -5.53 0.66 3.22
CA GLY A 70 -4.98 1.17 4.49
C GLY A 70 -4.52 0.07 5.45
N GLY A 71 -4.67 -1.20 5.06
CA GLY A 71 -4.15 -2.33 5.83
C GLY A 71 -2.62 -2.41 5.70
N ALA A 72 -1.90 -2.46 6.81
CA ALA A 72 -0.46 -2.69 6.81
C ALA A 72 -0.05 -3.49 8.05
N LYS A 73 0.90 -4.41 7.91
CA LYS A 73 1.42 -5.22 9.02
C LYS A 73 2.89 -5.51 8.85
N CYS A 74 3.65 -5.30 9.93
CA CYS A 74 5.03 -5.74 10.07
C CYS A 74 5.07 -7.09 10.80
N HIS A 75 5.90 -8.01 10.32
CA HIS A 75 6.12 -9.34 10.90
C HIS A 75 7.52 -9.49 11.48
N ASP A 76 8.46 -8.66 11.03
CA ASP A 76 9.83 -8.64 11.51
C ASP A 76 10.09 -7.47 12.48
N LYS A 77 10.85 -7.72 13.54
CA LYS A 77 11.14 -6.71 14.58
C LYS A 77 12.27 -5.76 14.17
N ASP A 78 13.23 -6.22 13.38
CA ASP A 78 14.36 -5.41 12.94
C ASP A 78 13.95 -4.46 11.81
N PHE A 79 12.86 -4.79 11.10
CA PHE A 79 12.26 -3.94 10.07
C PHE A 79 11.26 -2.89 10.61
N ILE A 80 10.84 -2.96 11.88
CA ILE A 80 9.72 -2.17 12.41
C ILE A 80 9.91 -0.65 12.27
N ASP A 81 11.13 -0.15 12.50
CA ASP A 81 11.41 1.28 12.40
C ASP A 81 11.29 1.78 10.96
N THR A 82 11.76 0.97 10.00
CA THR A 82 11.61 1.27 8.57
C THR A 82 10.14 1.20 8.16
N PHE A 83 9.43 0.18 8.64
CA PHE A 83 8.00 0.00 8.40
C PHE A 83 7.18 1.21 8.88
N GLU A 84 7.39 1.70 10.10
CA GLU A 84 6.64 2.85 10.64
C GLU A 84 6.94 4.14 9.86
N LEU A 85 8.18 4.34 9.42
CA LEU A 85 8.52 5.48 8.55
C LEU A 85 7.81 5.39 7.19
N MET A 86 7.82 4.21 6.57
CA MET A 86 7.11 3.99 5.31
C MET A 86 5.61 4.21 5.48
N LYS A 87 5.00 3.62 6.51
CA LYS A 87 3.57 3.74 6.81
C LYS A 87 3.16 5.20 7.00
N LYS A 88 3.95 5.97 7.75
CA LYS A 88 3.70 7.40 7.96
C LYS A 88 3.72 8.18 6.65
N ASP A 89 4.70 7.95 5.79
CA ASP A 89 4.81 8.65 4.50
C ASP A 89 3.68 8.25 3.52
N ILE A 90 3.28 6.97 3.53
CA ILE A 90 2.15 6.46 2.73
C ILE A 90 0.84 7.12 3.18
N GLU A 91 0.55 7.15 4.48
CA GLU A 91 -0.66 7.77 5.01
C GLU A 91 -0.68 9.28 4.79
N LYS A 92 0.48 9.94 4.91
CA LYS A 92 0.60 11.36 4.57
C LYS A 92 0.24 11.62 3.11
N ALA A 93 0.77 10.84 2.18
CA ALA A 93 0.45 11.01 0.75
C ALA A 93 -1.03 10.73 0.44
N ALA A 94 -1.65 9.77 1.13
CA ALA A 94 -3.08 9.52 1.02
C ALA A 94 -3.92 10.70 1.54
N GLN A 95 -3.49 11.32 2.65
CA GLN A 95 -4.14 12.50 3.21
C GLN A 95 -3.97 13.72 2.28
N ASP A 96 -2.75 13.97 1.78
CA ASP A 96 -2.46 15.09 0.88
C ASP A 96 -3.34 15.00 -0.40
N ALA A 97 -3.53 13.80 -0.95
CA ALA A 97 -4.40 13.57 -2.11
C ALA A 97 -5.89 13.82 -1.79
N LEU A 98 -6.35 13.44 -0.59
CA LEU A 98 -7.71 13.73 -0.15
C LEU A 98 -7.91 15.24 0.02
N ASP A 99 -6.96 15.93 0.65
CA ASP A 99 -7.01 17.37 0.87
C ASP A 99 -7.07 18.10 -0.48
N GLU A 100 -6.25 17.72 -1.46
CA GLU A 100 -6.31 18.24 -2.83
C GLU A 100 -7.68 18.02 -3.48
N PHE A 101 -8.22 16.80 -3.39
CA PHE A 101 -9.54 16.47 -3.93
C PHE A 101 -10.67 17.29 -3.30
N THR A 102 -10.58 17.61 -2.00
CA THR A 102 -11.62 18.37 -1.28
C THR A 102 -11.54 19.88 -1.45
N ARG A 103 -10.42 20.41 -1.95
CA ARG A 103 -10.25 21.84 -2.27
C ARG A 103 -10.85 22.23 -3.62
N ILE A 104 -11.24 21.25 -4.44
CA ILE A 104 -11.91 21.38 -5.73
C ILE A 104 -13.43 21.36 -5.51
#